data_AF-A0A9X8YMC0-F1
#
_entry.id   AF-A0A9X8YMC0-F1
#
_cell.length_a   1.000
_cell.length_b   1.000
_cell.length_c   1.000
_cell.angle_alpha   90.00
_cell.angle_beta   90.00
_cell.angle_gamma   90.00
#
_symmetry.space_group_name_H-M   'P 1'
#
loop_
_entity.id
_entity.type
_entity.pdbx_description
1 polymer ?
#
loop_
_entity_poly.entity_id
_entity_poly.type
_entity_poly.pdbx_seq_one_letter_code
_entity_poly.pdbx_strand_id
1 'polypeptide(L)' 'MLSSSTLYAAIDLGSNSFHMLVVREVAGSIQTLARIKRKVRLAAGLDQNNHLSHEAMQRGWQ' A
#
# COMPACT_ATOMS: atom_id res chain seq x y z
N MET A 1 32.89 9.23 -3.49
CA MET A 1 31.53 9.78 -3.53
C MET A 1 30.59 8.75 -2.92
N LEU A 2 29.88 9.09 -1.85
CA LEU A 2 28.83 8.21 -1.34
C LEU A 2 27.70 8.23 -2.37
N SER A 3 27.46 7.10 -3.03
CA SER A 3 26.29 6.93 -3.90
C SER A 3 25.06 7.20 -3.04
N SER A 4 24.34 8.29 -3.34
CA SER A 4 23.02 8.55 -2.78
C SER A 4 22.11 7.42 -3.26
N SER A 5 21.75 6.51 -2.37
CA SER A 5 20.77 5.46 -2.70
C SER A 5 19.37 6.07 -2.69
N THR A 6 18.66 5.99 -3.81
CA THR A 6 17.29 6.51 -3.91
C THR A 6 16.30 5.51 -3.32
N LEU A 7 15.38 5.99 -2.49
CA LEU A 7 14.29 5.19 -1.94
C LEU A 7 13.01 5.42 -2.75
N TYR A 8 12.33 4.34 -3.09
CA TYR A 8 11.02 4.38 -3.73
C TYR A 8 10.01 3.60 -2.90
N ALA A 9 8.77 4.07 -2.90
CA ALA A 9 7.64 3.36 -2.35
C ALA A 9 6.52 3.30 -3.39
N ALA A 10 5.91 2.12 -3.54
CA ALA A 10 4.71 1.92 -4.31
C ALA A 10 3.60 1.44 -3.37
N ILE A 11 2.43 2.06 -3.46
CA ILE A 11 1.24 1.69 -2.68
C ILE A 11 0.13 1.31 -3.66
N ASP A 12 -0.46 0.15 -3.43
CA ASP A 12 -1.64 -0.35 -4.13
C ASP A 12 -2.80 -0.48 -3.12
N LEU A 13 -3.92 0.18 -3.43
CA LEU A 13 -5.09 0.29 -2.57
C LEU A 13 -6.26 -0.52 -3.14
N GLY A 14 -6.17 -1.85 -2.97
CA GLY A 14 -7.23 -2.76 -3.40
C GLY A 14 -8.42 -2.83 -2.43
N SER A 15 -9.58 -3.23 -2.96
CA SER A 15 -10.82 -3.34 -2.17
C SER A 15 -10.77 -4.43 -1.09
N ASN A 16 -9.88 -5.42 -1.20
CA ASN A 16 -9.70 -6.46 -0.19
C ASN A 16 -8.47 -6.21 0.68
N SER A 17 -7.37 -5.73 0.09
CA SER A 17 -6.10 -5.54 0.79
C SER A 17 -5.32 -4.35 0.22
N PHE A 18 -4.59 -3.66 1.09
CA PHE A 18 -3.60 -2.66 0.74
C PHE A 18 -2.21 -3.28 0.75
N HIS A 19 -1.42 -2.94 -0.25
CA HIS A 19 -0.08 -3.47 -0.47
C HIS A 19 0.88 -2.29 -0.57
N MET A 20 2.01 -2.36 0.15
CA MET A 20 3.09 -1.39 0.02
C MET A 20 4.41 -2.12 -0.22
N LEU A 21 5.17 -1.62 -1.19
CA LEU A 21 6.51 -2.09 -1.52
C LEU A 21 7.48 -0.92 -1.37
N VAL A 22 8.47 -1.06 -0.50
CA VAL A 22 9.58 -0.10 -0.38
C VAL A 22 10.84 -0.73 -0.96
N VAL A 23 11.49 -0.01 -1.87
CA VAL A 23 12.72 -0.44 -2.50
C VAL A 23 13.79 0.63 -2.41
N ARG A 24 15.04 0.20 -2.53
CA ARG A 24 16.20 1.06 -2.68
C ARG A 24 16.86 0.77 -4.02
N GLU A 25 17.16 1.81 -4.78
CA GLU A 25 18.00 1.71 -5.97
C GLU A 25 19.45 1.99 -5.59
N VAL A 26 20.34 1.07 -6.00
CA VAL A 26 21.78 1.17 -5.79
C VAL A 26 22.47 0.72 -7.08
N ALA A 27 23.15 1.64 -7.76
CA ALA A 27 23.93 1.36 -8.97
C ALA A 27 23.14 0.59 -10.05
N GLY A 28 21.92 1.03 -10.34
CA GLY A 28 21.01 0.43 -11.32
C GLY A 28 20.27 -0.81 -10.82
N SER A 29 20.57 -1.29 -9.60
CA SER A 29 19.95 -2.47 -9.01
C SER A 29 18.88 -2.10 -7.99
N ILE A 30 17.73 -2.78 -8.05
CA ILE A 30 16.62 -2.58 -7.13
C ILE A 30 16.68 -3.62 -6.00
N GLN A 31 16.76 -3.15 -4.76
CA GLN A 31 16.71 -3.98 -3.56
C GLN A 31 15.39 -3.76 -2.83
N THR A 32 14.63 -4.83 -2.58
CA THR A 32 13.42 -4.74 -1.75
C THR A 32 13.81 -4.56 -0.29
N LEU A 33 13.29 -3.51 0.36
CA LEU A 33 13.49 -3.26 1.79
C LEU A 33 12.31 -3.74 2.62
N ALA A 34 11.08 -3.51 2.15
CA ALA A 34 9.88 -3.92 2.87
C ALA A 34 8.74 -4.28 1.91
N ARG A 35 7.97 -5.29 2.30
CA ARG A 35 6.68 -5.64 1.71
C ARG A 35 5.65 -5.68 2.83
N ILE A 36 4.67 -4.80 2.75
CA ILE A 36 3.60 -4.71 3.73
C ILE A 36 2.29 -5.06 3.04
N LYS A 37 1.51 -5.93 3.67
CA LYS A 37 0.17 -6.28 3.23
C LYS A 37 -0.78 -6.13 4.40
N ARG A 38 -1.89 -5.43 4.18
CA ARG A 38 -2.97 -5.34 5.16
C ARG A 38 -4.31 -5.66 4.54
N LYS A 39 -5.05 -6.56 5.18
CA LYS A 39 -6.45 -6.84 4.82
C LYS A 39 -7.31 -5.71 5.35
N VAL A 40 -8.08 -5.08 4.46
CA VAL A 40 -8.98 -3.97 4.78
C VAL A 40 -10.45 -4.31 4.49
N ARG A 41 -10.70 -5.15 3.47
CA ARG A 41 -12.06 -5.57 3.04
C ARG A 41 -13.02 -4.38 2.92
N LEU A 42 -12.64 -3.36 2.15
CA LEU A 42 -13.48 -2.20 1.84
C LEU A 42 -14.74 -2.62 1.09
N ALA A 43 -14.64 -3.56 0.14
CA ALA A 43 -15.79 -4.04 -0.63
C ALA A 43 -16.94 -4.57 0.24
N ALA A 44 -16.64 -5.15 1.41
CA ALA A 44 -17.64 -5.67 2.33
C ALA A 44 -18.48 -4.57 3.02
N GLY A 45 -18.08 -3.30 2.91
CA GLY A 45 -18.84 -2.17 3.44
C GLY A 45 -19.38 -1.24 2.36
N LEU A 46 -19.45 -1.68 1.10
CA LEU A 46 -20.11 -0.91 0.04
C LEU A 46 -21.63 -1.03 0.14
N ASP A 47 -22.33 0.09 0.04
CA ASP A 47 -23.78 0.12 -0.15
C ASP A 47 -24.17 -0.04 -1.63
N GLN A 48 -25.49 0.02 -1.91
CA GLN A 48 -26.03 -0.11 -3.28
C GLN A 48 -25.58 1.01 -4.23
N ASN A 49 -25.07 2.12 -3.69
CA ASN A 49 -24.56 3.27 -4.45
C ASN A 49 -23.02 3.30 -4.51
N ASN A 50 -22.35 2.23 -4.05
CA ASN A 50 -20.90 2.12 -3.94
C ASN A 50 -20.25 3.11 -2.96
N HIS A 51 -20.98 3.59 -1.96
CA HIS A 51 -20.37 4.33 -0.85
C HIS A 51 -19.85 3.39 0.22
N LEU A 52 -18.68 3.73 0.78
CA LEU A 52 -18.12 2.99 1.90
C LEU A 52 -18.83 3.35 3.20
N SER A 53 -19.18 2.34 3.98
CA SER A 53 -19.58 2.50 5.36
C SER A 53 -18.43 3.09 6.18
N HIS A 54 -18.77 3.81 7.25
CA HIS A 54 -17.77 4.40 8.15
C HIS A 54 -16.82 3.34 8.73
N GLU A 55 -17.35 2.16 9.07
CA GLU A 55 -16.54 1.03 9.55
C GLU A 55 -15.52 0.56 8.50
N ALA A 56 -15.91 0.49 7.22
CA ALA A 56 -14.99 0.13 6.15
C ALA A 56 -13.88 1.18 5.98
N MET A 57 -14.21 2.46 6.07
CA MET A 57 -13.23 3.54 6.05
C MET A 57 -12.24 3.44 7.21
N GLN A 58 -12.72 3.19 8.43
CA GLN A 58 -11.86 3.02 9.61
C GLN A 58 -10.84 1.89 9.44
N ARG A 59 -11.23 0.75 8.86
CA ARG A 59 -10.28 -0.34 8.55
C ARG A 59 -9.20 0.07 7.55
N GLY A 60 -9.52 0.98 6.63
CA GLY A 60 -8.57 1.55 5.67
C GLY A 60 -7.60 2.57 6.29
N TRP A 61 -8.00 3.28 7.34
CA TRP A 61 -7.20 4.32 8.00
C TRP A 61 -6.31 3.86 9.14
N GLN A 62 -6.60 2.69 9.73
CA GLN A 62 -5.64 2.01 10.61
C GLN A 62 -4.30 1.84 9.89
#